data_AF-A0A7W1PGK0-F1
#
_entry.id   AF-A0A7W1PGK0-F1
#
_cell.length_a   1.000
_cell.length_b   1.000
_cell.length_c   1.000
_cell.angle_alpha   90.00
_cell.angle_beta   90.00
_cell.angle_gamma   90.00
#
_symmetry.space_group_name_H-M   'P 1'
#
loop_
_entity.id
_entity.type
_entity.pdbx_description
1 polymer ?
#
loop_
_entity_poly.entity_id
_entity_poly.type
_entity_poly.pdbx_seq_one_letter_code
_entity_poly.pdbx_strand_id
1 'polypeptide(L)'
;ALPEAVRTDEKRLQQVVLNLLSNAFKFTAEGRVVLELTRAKSGNGRGEAADESGGALAISVIDTGIGIPEDKQKLIFEAFQQADGTTSRRFGGTGLGLSISREIARLLGGEIRVESTPEAGSTFTLFLPAKYTEVEQAEDLPGSAAARADRRRRLAVARGGATRTSGETPLMDPELPTADSLVISGEWHHDRSDDADAESYTVPQEDLPRPEGFDDDRDLIAPGDRVVLIIENDTNFAKILLDMARERGFRGLAALEGRAGLQLAHAYEPDAITLDIDMPGMDGWEVLDRLKHHPATRHIPVHIITGVAERQEGLKQGAIAYLEKPVSQEDLDQSFTRIATFIDTQVKRLLVVEDDDTQRNAIVELVAHEDVEIKAVGTAEEALRELEESHYDCMVLDLGLAEISGFELLEKVKSDPARRELPIIIYTGRELTQEEETILRKYAETIIIKDVKSPERLLDETALFLHRVESKLPEQKRRMLERLHTADAAFAGKHVLVVDDDVRNIYSLTSMLEDQGMTVSFAENGRDAIEQVEGKKGIDIVLMDVMMPEMDGYETTRAIRQIPELKSLPIIALTAKAMKGDREKCIAAGASDYITKPVDVEQLLSLMRVWLYR
;
A
#
# COMPACT_ATOMS: atom_id res chain seq x y z
N ALA A 1 -30.19 -23.09 23.60
CA ALA A 1 -29.08 -22.18 23.90
C ALA A 1 -28.04 -22.29 22.79
N LEU A 2 -27.48 -21.15 22.40
CA LEU A 2 -26.22 -21.07 21.64
C LEU A 2 -25.04 -21.42 22.58
N PRO A 3 -23.86 -21.78 22.05
CA PRO A 3 -22.64 -21.83 22.85
C PRO A 3 -22.21 -20.43 23.28
N GLU A 4 -21.52 -20.30 24.43
CA GLU A 4 -20.97 -19.01 24.90
C GLU A 4 -19.79 -18.52 24.05
N ALA A 5 -19.06 -19.44 23.42
CA ALA A 5 -17.97 -19.13 22.49
C ALA A 5 -17.85 -20.23 21.42
N VAL A 6 -17.31 -19.88 20.25
CA VAL A 6 -17.01 -20.81 19.15
C VAL A 6 -15.54 -20.67 18.77
N ARG A 7 -14.86 -21.79 18.48
CA ARG A 7 -13.47 -21.81 18.03
C ARG A 7 -13.41 -21.91 16.51
N THR A 8 -12.95 -20.86 15.86
CA THR A 8 -12.86 -20.68 14.39
C THR A 8 -11.83 -19.57 14.08
N ASP A 9 -11.55 -19.30 12.81
CA ASP A 9 -10.80 -18.10 12.39
C ASP A 9 -11.73 -16.88 12.45
N GLU A 10 -11.46 -15.99 13.40
CA GLU A 10 -12.25 -14.78 13.66
C GLU A 10 -12.26 -13.81 12.46
N LYS A 11 -11.10 -13.53 11.86
CA LYS A 11 -10.98 -12.59 10.74
C LYS A 11 -11.74 -13.10 9.52
N ARG A 12 -11.62 -14.39 9.21
CA ARG A 12 -12.32 -15.03 8.10
C ARG A 12 -13.82 -15.12 8.33
N LEU A 13 -14.26 -15.42 9.55
CA LEU A 13 -15.68 -15.37 9.90
C LEU A 13 -16.25 -13.95 9.76
N GLN A 14 -15.57 -12.95 10.32
CA GLN A 14 -15.96 -11.55 10.25
C GLN A 14 -16.03 -11.07 8.79
N GLN A 15 -15.06 -11.44 7.94
CA GLN A 15 -15.05 -11.14 6.51
C GLN A 15 -16.31 -11.66 5.79
N VAL A 16 -16.75 -12.88 6.09
CA VAL A 16 -17.99 -13.45 5.51
C VAL A 16 -19.22 -12.70 6.01
N VAL A 17 -19.35 -12.49 7.32
CA VAL A 17 -20.55 -11.86 7.91
C VAL A 17 -20.67 -10.39 7.48
N LEU A 18 -19.58 -9.63 7.45
CA LEU A 18 -19.57 -8.25 6.96
C LEU A 18 -19.95 -8.16 5.49
N ASN A 19 -19.46 -9.08 4.64
CA ASN A 19 -19.85 -9.11 3.23
C ASN A 19 -21.35 -9.44 3.06
N LEU A 20 -21.91 -10.37 3.83
CA LEU A 20 -23.36 -10.66 3.78
C LEU A 20 -24.20 -9.45 4.24
N LEU A 21 -23.79 -8.77 5.32
CA LEU A 21 -24.46 -7.55 5.82
C LEU A 21 -24.35 -6.38 4.82
N SER A 22 -23.18 -6.15 4.25
CA SER A 22 -22.95 -5.10 3.25
C SER A 22 -23.86 -5.28 2.03
N ASN A 23 -24.00 -6.53 1.53
CA ASN A 23 -24.95 -6.83 0.46
C ASN A 23 -26.42 -6.59 0.90
N ALA A 24 -26.80 -7.02 2.11
CA ALA A 24 -28.16 -6.82 2.62
C ALA A 24 -28.53 -5.32 2.73
N PHE A 25 -27.63 -4.46 3.22
CA PHE A 25 -27.84 -3.01 3.24
C PHE A 25 -27.89 -2.41 1.84
N LYS A 26 -26.94 -2.79 0.97
CA LYS A 26 -26.84 -2.31 -0.42
C LYS A 26 -28.09 -2.59 -1.27
N PHE A 27 -28.78 -3.70 -1.01
CA PHE A 27 -29.96 -4.14 -1.77
C PHE A 27 -31.31 -3.91 -1.07
N THR A 28 -31.31 -3.26 0.11
CA THR A 28 -32.52 -2.89 0.88
C THR A 28 -32.59 -1.37 1.04
N ALA A 29 -33.14 -0.68 0.04
CA ALA A 29 -33.29 0.78 0.07
C ALA A 29 -34.28 1.27 1.16
N GLU A 30 -35.38 0.54 1.36
CA GLU A 30 -36.33 0.73 2.45
C GLU A 30 -36.70 -0.66 3.01
N GLY A 31 -36.81 -0.79 4.34
CA GLY A 31 -37.16 -2.06 4.97
C GLY A 31 -36.35 -2.34 6.23
N ARG A 32 -35.96 -3.61 6.43
CA ARG A 32 -35.11 -4.04 7.56
C ARG A 32 -34.07 -5.07 7.13
N VAL A 33 -32.94 -5.05 7.82
CA VAL A 33 -31.92 -6.12 7.83
C VAL A 33 -31.84 -6.68 9.24
N VAL A 34 -31.82 -8.01 9.38
CA VAL A 34 -31.76 -8.72 10.65
C VAL A 34 -30.62 -9.74 10.60
N LEU A 35 -29.69 -9.65 11.55
CA LEU A 35 -28.71 -10.68 11.84
C LEU A 35 -29.27 -11.61 12.92
N GLU A 36 -29.46 -12.89 12.60
CA GLU A 36 -29.95 -13.91 13.52
C GLU A 36 -28.92 -15.02 13.70
N LEU A 37 -28.62 -15.38 14.96
CA LEU A 37 -27.77 -16.53 15.28
C LEU A 37 -28.64 -17.63 15.88
N THR A 38 -28.63 -18.81 15.27
CA THR A 38 -29.38 -19.98 15.73
C THR A 38 -28.50 -21.23 15.77
N ARG A 39 -28.95 -22.25 16.49
CA ARG A 39 -28.32 -23.57 16.44
C ARG A 39 -28.96 -24.39 15.33
N ALA A 40 -28.17 -24.81 14.35
CA ALA A 40 -28.64 -25.64 13.25
C ALA A 40 -29.22 -26.97 13.78
N LYS A 41 -30.36 -27.39 13.20
CA LYS A 41 -30.95 -28.71 13.47
C LYS A 41 -30.31 -29.72 12.50
N SER A 42 -29.98 -30.91 13.01
CA SER A 42 -29.46 -31.98 12.14
C SER A 42 -30.49 -32.34 11.06
N GLY A 43 -30.02 -32.52 9.82
CA GLY A 43 -30.85 -32.77 8.63
C GLY A 43 -30.67 -31.76 7.48
N ASN A 44 -30.18 -30.54 7.75
CA ASN A 44 -30.05 -29.48 6.74
C ASN A 44 -28.65 -29.41 6.09
N GLY A 45 -27.90 -30.51 5.93
CA GLY A 45 -26.56 -30.50 5.32
C GLY A 45 -26.24 -31.77 4.55
N ARG A 46 -25.71 -31.66 3.32
CA ARG A 46 -25.10 -32.80 2.61
C ARG A 46 -23.64 -32.94 3.05
N GLY A 47 -23.44 -33.54 4.23
CA GLY A 47 -22.13 -33.89 4.76
C GLY A 47 -22.28 -34.74 6.02
N GLU A 48 -21.83 -36.00 5.97
CA GLU A 48 -21.98 -37.02 7.03
C GLU A 48 -21.01 -36.81 8.22
N ALA A 49 -20.72 -35.54 8.56
CA ALA A 49 -19.78 -35.17 9.62
C ALA A 49 -20.43 -34.38 10.80
N ALA A 50 -21.74 -34.11 10.74
CA ALA A 50 -22.41 -33.19 11.66
C ALA A 50 -22.91 -33.80 12.99
N ASP A 51 -23.01 -35.13 13.12
CA ASP A 51 -23.80 -35.75 14.19
C ASP A 51 -23.02 -36.14 15.47
N GLU A 52 -21.68 -36.22 15.46
CA GLU A 52 -20.91 -36.69 16.64
C GLU A 52 -20.17 -35.59 17.43
N SER A 53 -20.18 -34.32 17.02
CA SER A 53 -19.35 -33.28 17.68
C SER A 53 -19.97 -31.89 17.79
N GLY A 54 -21.17 -31.83 18.37
CA GLY A 54 -21.78 -30.57 18.83
C GLY A 54 -22.39 -29.74 17.69
N GLY A 55 -23.70 -29.90 17.50
CA GLY A 55 -24.42 -29.35 16.34
C GLY A 55 -24.12 -27.89 15.98
N ALA A 56 -24.01 -27.66 14.68
CA ALA A 56 -23.52 -26.45 14.01
C ALA A 56 -24.21 -25.14 14.43
N LEU A 57 -23.46 -24.04 14.30
CA LEU A 57 -23.97 -22.67 14.35
C LEU A 57 -24.55 -22.30 12.98
N ALA A 58 -25.69 -21.62 12.95
CA ALA A 58 -26.24 -20.98 11.77
C ALA A 58 -26.31 -19.46 12.01
N ILE A 59 -25.68 -18.69 11.13
CA ILE A 59 -25.69 -17.23 11.13
C ILE A 59 -26.47 -16.78 9.90
N SER A 60 -27.65 -16.22 10.09
CA SER A 60 -28.56 -15.78 9.04
C SER A 60 -28.53 -14.25 8.93
N VAL A 61 -28.30 -13.73 7.73
CA VAL A 61 -28.56 -12.33 7.38
C VAL A 61 -29.84 -12.30 6.55
N ILE A 62 -30.89 -11.70 7.11
CA ILE A 62 -32.23 -11.62 6.54
C ILE A 62 -32.48 -10.17 6.12
N ASP A 63 -32.77 -9.95 4.85
CA ASP A 63 -33.12 -8.64 4.28
C ASP A 63 -34.57 -8.64 3.77
N THR A 64 -35.16 -7.45 3.62
CA THR A 64 -36.46 -7.25 2.96
C THR A 64 -36.29 -6.43 1.67
N GLY A 65 -35.17 -6.62 0.98
CA GLY A 65 -34.78 -5.88 -0.21
C GLY A 65 -35.40 -6.43 -1.50
N ILE A 66 -34.75 -6.17 -2.63
CA ILE A 66 -35.26 -6.51 -3.97
C ILE A 66 -35.47 -8.02 -4.22
N GLY A 67 -34.83 -8.89 -3.43
CA GLY A 67 -34.85 -10.34 -3.62
C GLY A 67 -34.09 -10.80 -4.89
N ILE A 68 -33.97 -12.13 -5.05
CA ILE A 68 -33.13 -12.76 -6.08
C ILE A 68 -33.95 -13.86 -6.78
N PRO A 69 -34.15 -13.78 -8.11
CA PRO A 69 -34.82 -14.83 -8.90
C PRO A 69 -34.17 -16.21 -8.76
N GLU A 70 -34.98 -17.27 -8.72
CA GLU A 70 -34.53 -18.66 -8.47
C GLU A 70 -33.48 -19.15 -9.50
N ASP A 71 -33.61 -18.74 -10.76
CA ASP A 71 -32.66 -19.03 -11.84
C ASP A 71 -31.27 -18.38 -11.62
N LYS A 72 -31.21 -17.30 -10.82
CA LYS A 72 -29.99 -16.55 -10.53
C LYS A 72 -29.36 -16.83 -9.17
N GLN A 73 -30.08 -17.48 -8.24
CA GLN A 73 -29.60 -17.80 -6.89
C GLN A 73 -28.34 -18.69 -6.86
N LYS A 74 -28.06 -19.46 -7.93
CA LYS A 74 -26.80 -20.21 -8.06
C LYS A 74 -25.67 -19.37 -8.66
N LEU A 75 -26.01 -18.52 -9.63
CA LEU A 75 -25.06 -17.70 -10.38
C LEU A 75 -24.41 -16.61 -9.51
N ILE A 76 -25.14 -16.04 -8.55
CA ILE A 76 -24.59 -15.02 -7.62
C ILE A 76 -23.40 -15.49 -6.76
N PHE A 77 -23.10 -16.79 -6.71
CA PHE A 77 -21.93 -17.35 -6.02
C PHE A 77 -20.79 -17.70 -6.99
N GLU A 78 -20.98 -17.56 -8.30
CA GLU A 78 -19.91 -17.66 -9.29
C GLU A 78 -19.15 -16.33 -9.38
N ALA A 79 -17.86 -16.39 -9.69
CA ALA A 79 -17.04 -15.18 -9.78
C ALA A 79 -17.52 -14.30 -10.95
N PHE A 80 -17.51 -12.98 -10.73
CA PHE A 80 -17.87 -11.95 -11.71
C PHE A 80 -19.33 -12.00 -12.24
N GLN A 81 -20.22 -12.75 -11.58
CA GLN A 81 -21.63 -12.85 -11.94
C GLN A 81 -22.51 -11.93 -11.07
N GLN A 82 -23.43 -11.21 -11.71
CA GLN A 82 -24.37 -10.29 -11.05
C GLN A 82 -25.83 -10.68 -11.33
N ALA A 83 -26.74 -10.41 -10.39
CA ALA A 83 -28.14 -10.81 -10.47
C ALA A 83 -28.96 -10.06 -11.55
N ASP A 84 -28.44 -9.00 -12.15
CA ASP A 84 -28.98 -8.34 -13.34
C ASP A 84 -28.50 -9.01 -14.65
N GLY A 85 -27.33 -9.66 -14.63
CA GLY A 85 -26.73 -10.31 -15.82
C GLY A 85 -26.01 -9.34 -16.74
N THR A 86 -25.68 -8.14 -16.26
CA THR A 86 -25.03 -7.07 -17.04
C THR A 86 -23.86 -6.48 -16.26
N THR A 87 -22.74 -6.24 -16.91
CA THR A 87 -21.55 -5.57 -16.33
C THR A 87 -21.73 -4.05 -16.14
N SER A 88 -22.95 -3.52 -16.32
CA SER A 88 -23.22 -2.07 -16.31
C SER A 88 -23.72 -1.59 -14.95
N ARG A 89 -23.12 -0.51 -14.46
CA ARG A 89 -23.16 -0.14 -13.04
C ARG A 89 -24.45 0.59 -12.66
N ARG A 90 -25.30 -0.07 -11.86
CA ARG A 90 -26.29 0.62 -10.99
C ARG A 90 -25.97 0.50 -9.50
N PHE A 91 -25.28 -0.57 -9.10
CA PHE A 91 -24.87 -0.83 -7.71
C PHE A 91 -23.45 -1.42 -7.68
N GLY A 92 -22.41 -0.57 -7.63
CA GLY A 92 -21.01 -0.94 -7.87
C GLY A 92 -20.46 -2.09 -7.00
N GLY A 93 -19.68 -2.98 -7.60
CA GLY A 93 -19.00 -4.11 -6.95
C GLY A 93 -18.48 -5.13 -7.96
N THR A 94 -17.45 -5.90 -7.60
CA THR A 94 -16.70 -6.80 -8.52
C THR A 94 -17.38 -8.13 -8.84
N GLY A 95 -18.53 -8.44 -8.22
CA GLY A 95 -19.14 -9.77 -8.31
C GLY A 95 -18.37 -10.88 -7.59
N LEU A 96 -17.33 -10.55 -6.80
CA LEU A 96 -16.49 -11.53 -6.11
C LEU A 96 -16.85 -11.77 -4.63
N GLY A 97 -17.59 -10.86 -3.98
CA GLY A 97 -17.82 -10.94 -2.53
C GLY A 97 -18.48 -12.25 -2.08
N LEU A 98 -19.53 -12.70 -2.77
CA LEU A 98 -20.25 -13.94 -2.44
C LEU A 98 -19.47 -15.22 -2.83
N SER A 99 -18.69 -15.19 -3.92
CA SER A 99 -17.86 -16.34 -4.32
C SER A 99 -16.69 -16.55 -3.35
N ILE A 100 -16.02 -15.46 -2.92
CA ILE A 100 -15.01 -15.47 -1.86
C ILE A 100 -15.63 -15.94 -0.53
N SER A 101 -16.80 -15.42 -0.17
CA SER A 101 -17.48 -15.82 1.07
C SER A 101 -17.82 -17.31 1.09
N ARG A 102 -18.22 -17.88 -0.04
CA ARG A 102 -18.51 -19.32 -0.17
C ARG A 102 -17.26 -20.18 0.00
N GLU A 103 -16.11 -19.74 -0.50
CA GLU A 103 -14.85 -20.49 -0.34
C GLU A 103 -14.28 -20.35 1.08
N ILE A 104 -14.36 -19.17 1.68
CA ILE A 104 -14.03 -18.99 3.11
C ILE A 104 -14.92 -19.89 3.98
N ALA A 105 -16.24 -19.94 3.73
CA ALA A 105 -17.13 -20.82 4.48
C ALA A 105 -16.71 -22.29 4.40
N ARG A 106 -16.28 -22.79 3.22
CA ARG A 106 -15.72 -24.14 3.06
C ARG A 106 -14.41 -24.34 3.83
N LEU A 107 -13.51 -23.37 3.80
CA LEU A 107 -12.25 -23.40 4.56
C LEU A 107 -12.48 -23.45 6.08
N LEU A 108 -13.60 -22.90 6.57
CA LEU A 108 -14.07 -23.01 7.96
C LEU A 108 -14.84 -24.32 8.25
N GLY A 109 -14.91 -25.26 7.31
CA GLY A 109 -15.65 -26.52 7.43
C GLY A 109 -17.18 -26.37 7.31
N GLY A 110 -17.64 -25.26 6.74
CA GLY A 110 -19.04 -24.85 6.64
C GLY A 110 -19.56 -24.64 5.21
N GLU A 111 -20.75 -24.07 5.10
CA GLU A 111 -21.36 -23.70 3.82
C GLU A 111 -22.25 -22.45 3.94
N ILE A 112 -22.45 -21.73 2.83
CA ILE A 112 -23.44 -20.64 2.72
C ILE A 112 -24.60 -21.10 1.86
N ARG A 113 -25.82 -20.77 2.31
CA ARG A 113 -27.05 -20.93 1.53
C ARG A 113 -27.74 -19.59 1.33
N VAL A 114 -28.59 -19.54 0.31
CA VAL A 114 -29.51 -18.43 0.06
C VAL A 114 -30.93 -19.00 -0.05
N GLU A 115 -31.88 -18.33 0.58
CA GLU A 115 -33.32 -18.47 0.35
C GLU A 115 -33.82 -17.06 -0.01
N SER A 116 -34.42 -16.87 -1.17
CA SER A 116 -34.82 -15.53 -1.61
C SER A 116 -36.06 -15.58 -2.49
N THR A 117 -36.87 -14.52 -2.41
CA THR A 117 -38.07 -14.33 -3.23
C THR A 117 -38.06 -12.89 -3.77
N PRO A 118 -38.18 -12.67 -5.09
CA PRO A 118 -38.24 -11.33 -5.66
C PRO A 118 -39.29 -10.45 -4.95
N GLU A 119 -38.92 -9.19 -4.70
CA GLU A 119 -39.73 -8.16 -4.01
C GLU A 119 -40.11 -8.48 -2.54
N ALA A 120 -39.66 -9.61 -1.97
CA ALA A 120 -39.86 -9.96 -0.56
C ALA A 120 -38.56 -10.06 0.25
N GLY A 121 -37.40 -9.95 -0.40
CA GLY A 121 -36.07 -9.98 0.21
C GLY A 121 -35.38 -11.35 0.17
N SER A 122 -34.22 -11.43 0.83
CA SER A 122 -33.37 -12.63 0.87
C SER A 122 -32.96 -13.01 2.29
N THR A 123 -32.54 -14.26 2.45
CA THR A 123 -31.93 -14.81 3.65
C THR A 123 -30.68 -15.56 3.26
N PHE A 124 -29.52 -15.06 3.67
CA PHE A 124 -28.23 -15.72 3.51
C PHE A 124 -27.82 -16.39 4.82
N THR A 125 -27.65 -17.70 4.81
CA THR A 125 -27.35 -18.47 6.03
C THR A 125 -26.00 -19.16 5.91
N LEU A 126 -25.05 -18.77 6.76
CA LEU A 126 -23.76 -19.41 6.96
C LEU A 126 -23.88 -20.49 8.04
N PHE A 127 -23.57 -21.74 7.69
CA PHE A 127 -23.52 -22.87 8.61
C PHE A 127 -22.06 -23.21 8.96
N LEU A 128 -21.74 -23.36 10.24
CA LEU A 128 -20.39 -23.63 10.74
C LEU A 128 -20.36 -24.74 11.80
N PRO A 129 -19.35 -25.63 11.81
CA PRO A 129 -19.17 -26.60 12.88
C PRO A 129 -18.83 -25.89 14.21
N ALA A 130 -19.30 -26.43 15.34
CA ALA A 130 -19.02 -25.83 16.66
C ALA A 130 -17.55 -25.99 17.11
N LYS A 131 -16.79 -26.86 16.43
CA LYS A 131 -15.34 -27.00 16.58
C LYS A 131 -14.71 -27.01 15.20
N TYR A 132 -13.92 -25.99 14.90
CA TYR A 132 -13.01 -26.01 13.76
C TYR A 132 -11.84 -26.96 14.01
N THR A 133 -11.55 -27.81 13.02
CA THR A 133 -10.33 -28.62 12.92
C THR A 133 -9.77 -28.35 11.53
N GLU A 134 -8.49 -27.97 11.44
CA GLU A 134 -7.83 -27.77 10.15
C GLU A 134 -7.88 -29.06 9.33
N VAL A 135 -8.32 -28.95 8.08
CA VAL A 135 -8.35 -30.07 7.15
C VAL A 135 -6.99 -30.15 6.46
N GLU A 136 -6.11 -31.04 6.94
CA GLU A 136 -4.95 -31.46 6.14
C GLU A 136 -5.47 -32.02 4.80
N GLN A 137 -5.16 -31.33 3.69
CA GLN A 137 -5.50 -31.84 2.37
C GLN A 137 -4.65 -33.08 2.07
N ALA A 138 -5.29 -34.24 2.04
CA ALA A 138 -4.64 -35.48 1.66
C ALA A 138 -4.14 -35.40 0.20
N GLU A 139 -2.83 -35.61 0.00
CA GLU A 139 -2.24 -35.77 -1.31
C GLU A 139 -2.81 -37.01 -2.01
N ASP A 140 -3.65 -36.84 -3.04
CA ASP A 140 -4.08 -37.94 -3.91
C ASP A 140 -3.75 -37.66 -5.39
N LEU A 141 -2.45 -37.72 -5.69
CA LEU A 141 -1.90 -37.74 -7.06
C LEU A 141 -0.82 -38.84 -7.16
N PRO A 142 -1.07 -39.94 -7.90
CA PRO A 142 -0.12 -41.06 -7.97
C PRO A 142 1.06 -40.73 -8.92
N GLY A 143 2.14 -40.14 -8.39
CA GLY A 143 3.24 -39.68 -9.27
C GLY A 143 4.61 -39.31 -8.67
N SER A 144 4.95 -39.61 -7.40
CA SER A 144 6.20 -39.08 -6.79
C SER A 144 7.09 -40.09 -6.03
N ALA A 145 7.15 -41.36 -6.49
CA ALA A 145 8.13 -42.33 -5.97
C ALA A 145 9.53 -42.19 -6.60
N ALA A 146 9.63 -41.68 -7.84
CA ALA A 146 10.89 -41.62 -8.59
C ALA A 146 11.78 -40.40 -8.25
N ALA A 147 11.17 -39.24 -7.94
CA ALA A 147 11.92 -37.98 -7.75
C ALA A 147 12.74 -37.93 -6.45
N ARG A 148 12.35 -38.70 -5.42
CA ARG A 148 13.05 -38.73 -4.11
C ARG A 148 14.36 -39.55 -4.13
N ALA A 149 14.64 -40.32 -5.18
CA ALA A 149 15.88 -41.10 -5.28
C ALA A 149 17.08 -40.28 -5.81
N ASP A 150 16.88 -39.37 -6.76
CA ASP A 150 18.01 -38.70 -7.45
C ASP A 150 18.58 -37.49 -6.66
N ARG A 151 17.76 -36.82 -5.84
CA ARG A 151 18.21 -35.68 -5.01
C ARG A 151 19.24 -36.07 -3.95
N ARG A 152 19.26 -37.34 -3.50
CA ARG A 152 20.27 -37.87 -2.56
C ARG A 152 21.61 -38.25 -3.21
N ARG A 153 21.72 -38.31 -4.55
CA ARG A 153 22.98 -38.63 -5.25
C ARG A 153 23.84 -37.43 -5.61
N ARG A 154 23.27 -36.22 -5.73
CA ARG A 154 24.00 -35.03 -6.23
C ARG A 154 24.77 -34.25 -5.16
N LEU A 155 24.50 -34.47 -3.87
CA LEU A 155 25.20 -33.82 -2.75
C LEU A 155 26.54 -34.48 -2.35
N ALA A 156 27.00 -35.50 -3.09
CA ALA A 156 28.18 -36.30 -2.72
C ALA A 156 29.45 -36.06 -3.55
N VAL A 157 29.45 -35.11 -4.51
CA VAL A 157 30.56 -34.94 -5.48
C VAL A 157 31.31 -33.59 -5.35
N ALA A 158 30.75 -32.60 -4.64
CA ALA A 158 31.33 -31.26 -4.51
C ALA A 158 32.43 -31.14 -3.42
N ARG A 159 33.35 -32.11 -3.31
CA ARG A 159 34.59 -31.99 -2.53
C ARG A 159 35.76 -32.68 -3.24
N GLY A 160 36.53 -31.92 -4.01
CA GLY A 160 37.85 -32.36 -4.47
C GLY A 160 38.44 -31.60 -5.67
N GLY A 161 39.60 -30.98 -5.46
CA GLY A 161 40.65 -30.86 -6.49
C GLY A 161 40.65 -29.60 -7.37
N ALA A 162 41.67 -28.76 -7.21
CA ALA A 162 42.04 -27.71 -8.15
C ALA A 162 43.08 -28.22 -9.17
N THR A 163 43.14 -27.64 -10.39
CA THR A 163 44.38 -27.07 -11.01
C THR A 163 44.19 -26.51 -12.44
N ARG A 164 44.75 -25.30 -12.67
CA ARG A 164 45.36 -24.64 -13.87
C ARG A 164 45.27 -25.35 -15.25
N THR A 165 45.09 -24.69 -16.41
CA THR A 165 46.02 -23.72 -17.09
C THR A 165 45.42 -23.06 -18.37
N SER A 166 45.95 -21.89 -18.81
CA SER A 166 45.99 -21.31 -20.20
C SER A 166 44.71 -21.36 -21.07
N GLY A 167 44.01 -20.27 -21.44
CA GLY A 167 44.44 -19.14 -22.31
C GLY A 167 43.34 -18.90 -23.39
N GLU A 168 43.30 -17.87 -24.24
CA GLU A 168 44.11 -16.64 -24.45
C GLU A 168 43.22 -15.48 -25.01
N THR A 169 43.75 -14.26 -25.12
CA THR A 169 43.14 -12.98 -25.62
C THR A 169 43.21 -12.83 -27.17
N PRO A 170 42.53 -11.87 -27.88
CA PRO A 170 42.37 -10.44 -27.50
C PRO A 170 41.10 -9.65 -27.93
N LEU A 171 41.16 -8.36 -27.56
CA LEU A 171 40.14 -7.28 -27.66
C LEU A 171 39.84 -6.75 -29.08
N MET A 172 38.70 -6.07 -29.22
CA MET A 172 38.55 -4.82 -30.01
C MET A 172 37.28 -4.04 -29.59
N ASP A 173 37.42 -2.74 -29.27
CA ASP A 173 36.34 -1.72 -29.33
C ASP A 173 36.11 -1.31 -30.82
N PRO A 174 34.95 -0.72 -31.23
CA PRO A 174 34.79 0.75 -31.11
C PRO A 174 33.35 1.34 -30.99
N GLU A 175 33.31 2.53 -30.38
CA GLU A 175 32.57 3.77 -30.75
C GLU A 175 31.02 3.88 -30.81
N LEU A 176 30.54 4.97 -30.18
CA LEU A 176 29.21 5.59 -30.31
C LEU A 176 29.22 6.73 -31.36
N PRO A 177 28.15 6.93 -32.14
CA PRO A 177 27.92 8.16 -32.89
C PRO A 177 26.97 9.15 -32.16
N THR A 178 27.12 10.43 -32.49
CA THR A 178 26.49 11.58 -31.83
C THR A 178 25.13 11.99 -32.39
N ALA A 179 24.41 12.84 -31.64
CA ALA A 179 23.13 13.42 -32.02
C ALA A 179 23.22 14.35 -33.25
N ASP A 180 22.09 14.50 -33.97
CA ASP A 180 21.85 15.66 -34.83
C ASP A 180 20.36 16.08 -34.79
N SER A 181 20.12 17.35 -35.07
CA SER A 181 18.90 18.09 -34.70
C SER A 181 17.73 17.98 -35.70
N LEU A 182 16.48 18.14 -35.23
CA LEU A 182 15.35 18.56 -36.06
C LEU A 182 14.26 19.28 -35.24
N VAL A 183 14.14 20.58 -35.45
CA VAL A 183 13.05 21.43 -34.92
C VAL A 183 11.93 21.48 -35.96
N ILE A 184 10.69 21.18 -35.54
CA ILE A 184 9.48 21.47 -36.35
C ILE A 184 8.45 22.16 -35.45
N SER A 185 8.18 23.42 -35.78
CA SER A 185 7.09 24.23 -35.21
C SER A 185 5.74 23.84 -35.82
N GLY A 186 4.71 23.71 -35.00
CA GLY A 186 3.32 23.58 -35.45
C GLY A 186 2.34 23.87 -34.32
N GLU A 187 1.63 24.99 -34.43
CA GLU A 187 0.55 25.34 -33.50
C GLU A 187 -0.65 24.40 -33.71
N TRP A 188 -1.12 23.78 -32.62
CA TRP A 188 -2.37 23.02 -32.62
C TRP A 188 -3.23 23.47 -31.44
N HIS A 189 -4.32 24.16 -31.75
CA HIS A 189 -5.39 24.36 -30.78
C HIS A 189 -6.02 23.00 -30.46
N HIS A 190 -6.07 22.65 -29.17
CA HIS A 190 -6.96 21.62 -28.66
C HIS A 190 -7.77 22.19 -27.51
N ASP A 191 -9.08 22.07 -27.64
CA ASP A 191 -10.07 22.45 -26.64
C ASP A 191 -9.98 21.40 -25.52
N ARG A 192 -9.32 21.76 -24.41
CA ARG A 192 -9.24 20.94 -23.19
C ARG A 192 -10.26 21.45 -22.20
N SER A 193 -11.21 20.61 -21.82
CA SER A 193 -11.97 20.75 -20.58
C SER A 193 -11.83 19.47 -19.77
N ASP A 194 -11.18 19.62 -18.62
CA ASP A 194 -11.08 18.68 -17.50
C ASP A 194 -10.16 17.45 -17.65
N ASP A 195 -9.52 17.09 -16.53
CA ASP A 195 -8.65 15.93 -16.27
C ASP A 195 -7.23 15.86 -16.86
N ALA A 196 -6.59 17.00 -17.16
CA ALA A 196 -5.12 17.05 -17.26
C ALA A 196 -4.56 18.44 -16.94
N ASP A 197 -4.14 18.64 -15.67
CA ASP A 197 -3.11 19.61 -15.24
C ASP A 197 -2.76 19.34 -13.76
N ALA A 198 -1.72 18.53 -13.52
CA ALA A 198 -1.05 18.40 -12.21
C ALA A 198 0.25 19.24 -12.17
N GLU A 199 0.29 20.33 -12.96
CA GLU A 199 1.36 21.32 -12.94
C GLU A 199 0.90 22.56 -12.18
N SER A 200 1.46 22.79 -10.99
CA SER A 200 1.59 24.13 -10.38
C SER A 200 0.34 25.05 -10.39
N TYR A 201 -0.83 24.54 -10.02
CA TYR A 201 -1.95 25.43 -9.65
C TYR A 201 -1.69 26.11 -8.30
N THR A 202 -1.01 27.25 -8.32
CA THR A 202 -1.19 28.27 -7.30
C THR A 202 -2.60 28.85 -7.47
N VAL A 203 -3.60 28.18 -6.90
CA VAL A 203 -4.97 28.71 -6.82
C VAL A 203 -4.90 30.07 -6.13
N PRO A 204 -5.40 31.16 -6.73
CA PRO A 204 -5.42 32.47 -6.09
C PRO A 204 -6.10 32.37 -4.71
N GLN A 205 -5.56 33.06 -3.71
CA GLN A 205 -6.05 32.97 -2.33
C GLN A 205 -7.54 33.33 -2.18
N GLU A 206 -8.07 34.11 -3.13
CA GLU A 206 -9.48 34.49 -3.26
C GLU A 206 -10.39 33.34 -3.76
N ASP A 207 -9.84 32.40 -4.55
CA ASP A 207 -10.56 31.26 -5.15
C ASP A 207 -10.48 29.97 -4.29
N LEU A 208 -9.76 30.02 -3.16
CA LEU A 208 -9.64 28.87 -2.25
C LEU A 208 -10.97 28.58 -1.54
N PRO A 209 -11.34 27.29 -1.36
CA PRO A 209 -12.64 26.90 -0.81
C PRO A 209 -12.86 27.45 0.60
N ARG A 210 -13.93 28.24 0.77
CA ARG A 210 -14.44 28.73 2.06
C ARG A 210 -15.67 27.90 2.44
N PRO A 211 -15.72 27.25 3.63
CA PRO A 211 -16.93 26.55 4.05
C PRO A 211 -18.06 27.55 4.37
N GLU A 212 -19.26 27.33 3.83
CA GLU A 212 -20.39 28.24 4.07
C GLU A 212 -20.75 28.31 5.57
N GLY A 213 -20.80 29.52 6.14
CA GLY A 213 -21.14 29.73 7.55
C GLY A 213 -20.05 29.31 8.56
N PHE A 214 -18.80 29.24 8.11
CA PHE A 214 -17.62 28.94 8.93
C PHE A 214 -16.55 30.04 8.80
N ASP A 215 -16.35 30.81 9.87
CA ASP A 215 -15.36 31.89 9.92
C ASP A 215 -14.05 31.40 10.59
N ASP A 216 -13.04 31.11 9.78
CA ASP A 216 -11.67 30.80 10.22
C ASP A 216 -10.75 32.04 10.15
N ASP A 217 -9.46 31.87 10.45
CA ASP A 217 -8.52 33.00 10.56
C ASP A 217 -7.82 33.36 9.23
N ARG A 218 -8.25 32.81 8.08
CA ARG A 218 -7.51 32.92 6.81
C ARG A 218 -7.20 34.35 6.35
N ASP A 219 -8.13 35.27 6.62
CA ASP A 219 -8.01 36.69 6.27
C ASP A 219 -7.17 37.50 7.29
N LEU A 220 -6.67 36.85 8.36
CA LEU A 220 -5.92 37.44 9.48
C LEU A 220 -4.47 36.93 9.60
N ILE A 221 -4.07 35.95 8.79
CA ILE A 221 -2.71 35.35 8.83
C ILE A 221 -1.68 36.37 8.34
N ALA A 222 -0.67 36.64 9.17
CA ALA A 222 0.49 37.46 8.82
C ALA A 222 1.78 36.61 8.78
N PRO A 223 2.84 37.04 8.04
CA PRO A 223 4.12 36.34 8.05
C PRO A 223 4.72 36.21 9.45
N GLY A 224 4.92 34.98 9.92
CA GLY A 224 5.41 34.67 11.26
C GLY A 224 4.33 34.36 12.29
N ASP A 225 3.05 34.43 11.94
CA ASP A 225 1.99 33.78 12.71
C ASP A 225 2.15 32.25 12.60
N ARG A 226 1.90 31.52 13.70
CA ARG A 226 1.83 30.05 13.69
C ARG A 226 0.46 29.61 13.17
N VAL A 227 0.41 28.74 12.17
CA VAL A 227 -0.83 28.32 11.49
C VAL A 227 -1.10 26.83 11.70
N VAL A 228 -2.33 26.47 12.05
CA VAL A 228 -2.82 25.08 12.06
C VAL A 228 -3.97 24.95 11.07
N LEU A 229 -3.92 23.92 10.23
CA LEU A 229 -5.02 23.54 9.36
C LEU A 229 -5.82 22.39 9.95
N ILE A 230 -7.13 22.56 10.04
CA ILE A 230 -8.08 21.59 10.57
C ILE A 230 -8.86 21.01 9.39
N ILE A 231 -8.71 19.71 9.14
CA ILE A 231 -9.42 18.95 8.12
C ILE A 231 -10.39 18.00 8.83
N GLU A 232 -11.65 18.39 8.93
CA GLU A 232 -12.66 17.77 9.80
C GLU A 232 -14.06 18.00 9.23
N ASN A 233 -14.84 16.94 9.01
CA ASN A 233 -16.16 17.04 8.39
C ASN A 233 -17.28 17.50 9.36
N ASP A 234 -17.19 17.24 10.68
CA ASP A 234 -18.15 17.80 11.63
C ASP A 234 -17.85 19.29 11.88
N THR A 235 -18.68 20.14 11.31
CA THR A 235 -18.67 21.60 11.47
C THR A 235 -18.62 22.07 12.93
N ASN A 236 -19.22 21.33 13.88
CA ASN A 236 -19.20 21.68 15.30
C ASN A 236 -17.86 21.30 15.94
N PHE A 237 -17.34 20.12 15.62
CA PHE A 237 -16.05 19.66 16.15
C PHE A 237 -14.89 20.48 15.56
N ALA A 238 -14.95 20.82 14.27
CA ALA A 238 -14.02 21.75 13.63
C ALA A 238 -13.99 23.13 14.32
N LYS A 239 -15.13 23.64 14.83
CA LYS A 239 -15.19 24.88 15.63
C LYS A 239 -14.51 24.72 17.00
N ILE A 240 -14.71 23.59 17.67
CA ILE A 240 -14.04 23.28 18.94
C ILE A 240 -12.51 23.23 18.73
N LEU A 241 -12.03 22.52 17.71
CA LEU A 241 -10.61 22.46 17.37
C LEU A 241 -10.03 23.84 17.02
N LEU A 242 -10.79 24.67 16.28
CA LEU A 242 -10.39 26.03 15.90
C LEU A 242 -10.25 26.95 17.11
N ASP A 243 -11.22 26.93 18.03
CA ASP A 243 -11.16 27.75 19.23
C ASP A 243 -10.03 27.29 20.17
N MET A 244 -9.77 25.98 20.29
CA MET A 244 -8.60 25.46 21.01
C MET A 244 -7.27 25.86 20.37
N ALA A 245 -7.17 25.85 19.03
CA ALA A 245 -5.98 26.33 18.33
C ALA A 245 -5.73 27.82 18.62
N ARG A 246 -6.78 28.65 18.59
CA ARG A 246 -6.73 30.09 18.92
C ARG A 246 -6.31 30.33 20.38
N GLU A 247 -6.87 29.58 21.34
CA GLU A 247 -6.47 29.65 22.76
C GLU A 247 -4.98 29.31 22.98
N ARG A 248 -4.42 28.44 22.13
CA ARG A 248 -2.99 28.07 22.11
C ARG A 248 -2.12 28.98 21.24
N GLY A 249 -2.65 30.10 20.76
CA GLY A 249 -1.90 31.14 20.04
C GLY A 249 -1.66 30.86 18.55
N PHE A 250 -2.36 29.89 17.97
CA PHE A 250 -2.34 29.63 16.53
C PHE A 250 -3.39 30.45 15.79
N ARG A 251 -3.16 30.71 14.51
CA ARG A 251 -4.19 30.98 13.51
C ARG A 251 -4.74 29.64 13.04
N GLY A 252 -6.06 29.47 13.07
CA GLY A 252 -6.69 28.27 12.54
C GLY A 252 -7.23 28.48 11.13
N LEU A 253 -6.95 27.54 10.24
CA LEU A 253 -7.61 27.33 8.96
C LEU A 253 -8.53 26.12 9.07
N ALA A 254 -9.65 26.09 8.35
CA ALA A 254 -10.55 24.94 8.34
C ALA A 254 -10.95 24.50 6.92
N ALA A 255 -10.99 23.18 6.74
CA ALA A 255 -11.57 22.48 5.60
C ALA A 255 -12.55 21.42 6.10
N LEU A 256 -13.77 21.41 5.55
CA LEU A 256 -14.78 20.38 5.87
C LEU A 256 -14.69 19.14 4.95
N GLU A 257 -13.74 19.14 4.01
CA GLU A 257 -13.53 18.09 3.01
C GLU A 257 -12.03 17.93 2.71
N GLY A 258 -11.59 16.68 2.46
CA GLY A 258 -10.18 16.36 2.22
C GLY A 258 -9.53 17.13 1.06
N ARG A 259 -10.24 17.29 -0.07
CA ARG A 259 -9.73 18.02 -1.25
C ARG A 259 -9.48 19.50 -0.96
N ALA A 260 -10.37 20.13 -0.19
CA ALA A 260 -10.20 21.51 0.26
C ALA A 260 -9.03 21.63 1.25
N GLY A 261 -8.87 20.64 2.14
CA GLY A 261 -7.72 20.54 3.05
C GLY A 261 -6.39 20.50 2.30
N LEU A 262 -6.27 19.65 1.27
CA LEU A 262 -5.08 19.59 0.42
C LEU A 262 -4.77 20.95 -0.23
N GLN A 263 -5.77 21.64 -0.78
CA GLN A 263 -5.58 22.96 -1.41
C GLN A 263 -5.10 24.02 -0.39
N LEU A 264 -5.68 24.05 0.81
CA LEU A 264 -5.25 24.97 1.87
C LEU A 264 -3.83 24.64 2.38
N ALA A 265 -3.48 23.35 2.50
CA ALA A 265 -2.14 22.93 2.91
C ALA A 265 -1.05 23.41 1.93
N HIS A 266 -1.32 23.38 0.62
CA HIS A 266 -0.40 23.86 -0.41
C HIS A 266 -0.34 25.40 -0.48
N ALA A 267 -1.45 26.08 -0.23
CA ALA A 267 -1.53 27.53 -0.36
C ALA A 267 -0.99 28.30 0.86
N TYR A 268 -1.09 27.72 2.06
CA TYR A 268 -0.71 28.39 3.32
C TYR A 268 0.51 27.78 4.02
N GLU A 269 1.01 26.62 3.59
CA GLU A 269 2.14 25.88 4.21
C GLU A 269 2.05 25.85 5.77
N PRO A 270 0.94 25.33 6.35
CA PRO A 270 0.68 25.43 7.78
C PRO A 270 1.72 24.67 8.62
N ASP A 271 2.03 25.19 9.82
CA ASP A 271 2.99 24.55 10.74
C ASP A 271 2.52 23.20 11.28
N ALA A 272 1.22 22.92 11.25
CA ALA A 272 0.64 21.60 11.54
C ALA A 272 -0.74 21.39 10.92
N ILE A 273 -1.14 20.12 10.80
CA ILE A 273 -2.45 19.70 10.31
C ILE A 273 -3.12 18.76 11.35
N THR A 274 -4.38 19.01 11.70
CA THR A 274 -5.24 17.99 12.34
C THR A 274 -6.18 17.40 11.30
N LEU A 275 -6.28 16.08 11.23
CA LEU A 275 -6.99 15.36 10.17
C LEU A 275 -7.95 14.30 10.75
N ASP A 276 -9.23 14.36 10.38
CA ASP A 276 -10.11 13.19 10.50
C ASP A 276 -9.91 12.25 9.30
N ILE A 277 -10.01 10.95 9.56
CA ILE A 277 -10.04 9.90 8.55
C ILE A 277 -11.47 9.64 8.06
N ASP A 278 -12.48 9.81 8.92
CA ASP A 278 -13.89 9.46 8.67
C ASP A 278 -14.65 10.48 7.80
N MET A 279 -14.04 10.89 6.68
CA MET A 279 -14.58 11.92 5.78
C MET A 279 -15.32 11.34 4.57
N PRO A 280 -16.49 11.90 4.20
CA PRO A 280 -17.18 11.51 2.97
C PRO A 280 -16.48 12.05 1.71
N GLY A 281 -16.48 11.27 0.64
CA GLY A 281 -16.05 11.69 -0.70
C GLY A 281 -14.58 11.42 -1.01
N MET A 282 -13.67 11.81 -0.11
CA MET A 282 -12.24 11.47 -0.16
C MET A 282 -11.84 10.92 1.20
N ASP A 283 -11.28 9.71 1.21
CA ASP A 283 -10.79 9.05 2.41
C ASP A 283 -9.68 9.89 3.04
N GLY A 284 -9.70 10.12 4.36
CA GLY A 284 -8.63 10.86 5.02
C GLY A 284 -7.28 10.13 4.96
N TRP A 285 -7.26 8.81 4.75
CA TRP A 285 -6.04 8.07 4.38
C TRP A 285 -5.44 8.59 3.07
N GLU A 286 -6.27 8.85 2.05
CA GLU A 286 -5.83 9.41 0.77
C GLU A 286 -5.31 10.86 0.92
N VAL A 287 -5.89 11.62 1.85
CA VAL A 287 -5.40 12.98 2.19
C VAL A 287 -4.02 12.90 2.85
N LEU A 288 -3.83 12.02 3.83
CA LEU A 288 -2.56 11.81 4.51
C LEU A 288 -1.48 11.36 3.52
N ASP A 289 -1.78 10.36 2.69
CA ASP A 289 -0.89 9.86 1.65
C ASP A 289 -0.43 10.99 0.71
N ARG A 290 -1.37 11.75 0.14
CA ARG A 290 -1.07 12.87 -0.77
C ARG A 290 -0.25 13.97 -0.09
N LEU A 291 -0.53 14.29 1.17
CA LEU A 291 0.28 15.25 1.94
C LEU A 291 1.72 14.75 2.10
N LYS A 292 1.91 13.45 2.34
CA LYS A 292 3.18 12.80 2.69
C LYS A 292 4.03 12.42 1.48
N HIS A 293 3.43 12.28 0.30
CA HIS A 293 4.13 12.10 -0.97
C HIS A 293 4.48 13.43 -1.67
N HIS A 294 3.92 14.58 -1.27
CA HIS A 294 4.21 15.86 -1.90
C HIS A 294 5.32 16.67 -1.19
N PRO A 295 6.41 17.10 -1.88
CA PRO A 295 7.58 17.73 -1.24
C PRO A 295 7.29 18.95 -0.37
N ALA A 296 6.34 19.80 -0.78
CA ALA A 296 6.00 21.02 -0.04
C ALA A 296 5.21 20.74 1.26
N THR A 297 4.58 19.56 1.41
CA THR A 297 3.70 19.25 2.54
C THR A 297 4.12 18.04 3.36
N ARG A 298 5.02 17.18 2.86
CA ARG A 298 5.40 15.92 3.52
C ARG A 298 5.99 16.10 4.92
N HIS A 299 6.75 17.17 5.07
CA HIS A 299 7.38 17.57 6.33
C HIS A 299 6.37 18.17 7.33
N ILE A 300 5.14 18.53 6.93
CA ILE A 300 4.16 19.10 7.85
C ILE A 300 3.71 18.02 8.85
N PRO A 301 3.72 18.29 10.17
CA PRO A 301 3.24 17.36 11.18
C PRO A 301 1.72 17.19 11.09
N VAL A 302 1.26 15.94 10.95
CA VAL A 302 -0.17 15.60 10.90
C VAL A 302 -0.57 14.87 12.17
N HIS A 303 -1.63 15.34 12.83
CA HIS A 303 -2.26 14.70 13.99
C HIS A 303 -3.62 14.13 13.56
N ILE A 304 -3.79 12.82 13.69
CA ILE A 304 -5.05 12.16 13.32
C ILE A 304 -6.02 12.20 14.50
N ILE A 305 -7.28 12.56 14.24
CA ILE A 305 -8.37 12.57 15.23
C ILE A 305 -9.62 11.93 14.58
N THR A 306 -9.85 10.63 14.80
CA THR A 306 -10.84 9.82 14.06
C THR A 306 -11.67 8.93 14.97
N GLY A 307 -12.88 8.52 14.54
CA GLY A 307 -13.72 7.55 15.25
C GLY A 307 -13.38 6.08 14.95
N VAL A 308 -12.55 5.82 13.94
CA VAL A 308 -12.01 4.49 13.63
C VAL A 308 -10.87 4.13 14.61
N ALA A 309 -10.62 2.83 14.81
CA ALA A 309 -9.60 2.30 15.69
C ALA A 309 -8.36 1.77 14.92
N GLU A 310 -7.84 2.55 13.97
CA GLU A 310 -6.75 2.16 13.05
C GLU A 310 -5.45 2.97 13.28
N ARG A 311 -5.13 3.21 14.55
CA ARG A 311 -3.89 3.89 15.02
C ARG A 311 -2.60 3.42 14.32
N GLN A 312 -2.54 2.14 13.95
CA GLN A 312 -1.37 1.53 13.32
C GLN A 312 -1.08 2.06 11.92
N GLU A 313 -2.08 2.49 11.16
CA GLU A 313 -1.88 2.93 9.78
C GLU A 313 -1.45 4.41 9.71
N GLY A 314 -1.98 5.23 10.61
CA GLY A 314 -1.60 6.64 10.79
C GLY A 314 -0.12 6.88 11.02
N LEU A 315 0.46 6.15 11.97
CA LEU A 315 1.87 6.32 12.33
C LEU A 315 2.81 5.81 11.22
N LYS A 316 2.42 4.77 10.47
CA LYS A 316 3.21 4.28 9.32
C LYS A 316 3.26 5.29 8.17
N GLN A 317 2.14 5.99 7.92
CA GLN A 317 2.05 7.01 6.89
C GLN A 317 2.62 8.37 7.33
N GLY A 318 3.29 8.46 8.49
CA GLY A 318 4.01 9.65 8.93
C GLY A 318 3.15 10.73 9.60
N ALA A 319 2.03 10.35 10.23
CA ALA A 319 1.39 11.17 11.26
C ALA A 319 2.20 11.11 12.57
N ILE A 320 2.27 12.23 13.30
CA ILE A 320 3.00 12.31 14.59
C ILE A 320 2.18 11.67 15.72
N ALA A 321 0.88 11.90 15.73
CA ALA A 321 0.00 11.52 16.83
C ALA A 321 -1.37 11.06 16.32
N TYR A 322 -2.05 10.29 17.18
CA TYR A 322 -3.34 9.70 16.91
C TYR A 322 -4.23 9.81 18.15
N LEU A 323 -5.46 10.30 17.98
CA LEU A 323 -6.52 10.31 18.98
C LEU A 323 -7.78 9.63 18.44
N GLU A 324 -8.39 8.80 19.28
CA GLU A 324 -9.64 8.09 18.98
C GLU A 324 -10.83 8.86 19.56
N LYS A 325 -11.83 9.18 18.74
CA LYS A 325 -13.09 9.81 19.16
C LYS A 325 -13.94 8.76 19.90
N PRO A 326 -14.61 9.08 21.02
CA PRO A 326 -14.77 10.42 21.61
C PRO A 326 -13.58 10.85 22.47
N VAL A 327 -12.99 11.99 22.12
CA VAL A 327 -11.89 12.62 22.86
C VAL A 327 -12.41 13.53 23.97
N SER A 328 -11.68 13.64 25.08
CA SER A 328 -11.94 14.67 26.09
C SER A 328 -11.26 16.00 25.72
N GLN A 329 -11.68 17.08 26.38
CA GLN A 329 -11.01 18.37 26.25
C GLN A 329 -9.54 18.31 26.71
N GLU A 330 -9.22 17.45 27.69
CA GLU A 330 -7.85 17.26 28.17
C GLU A 330 -6.97 16.55 27.11
N ASP A 331 -7.50 15.57 26.40
CA ASP A 331 -6.77 14.86 25.32
C ASP A 331 -6.45 15.79 24.15
N LEU A 332 -7.41 16.62 23.74
CA LEU A 332 -7.23 17.64 22.71
C LEU A 332 -6.21 18.70 23.15
N ASP A 333 -6.27 19.15 24.40
CA ASP A 333 -5.37 20.17 24.94
C ASP A 333 -3.92 19.65 25.08
N GLN A 334 -3.76 18.37 25.41
CA GLN A 334 -2.48 17.67 25.31
C GLN A 334 -1.99 17.57 23.85
N SER A 335 -2.86 17.26 22.89
CA SER A 335 -2.51 17.20 21.47
C SER A 335 -2.00 18.54 20.94
N PHE A 336 -2.71 19.64 21.18
CA PHE A 336 -2.23 20.98 20.80
C PHE A 336 -0.97 21.41 21.57
N THR A 337 -0.79 20.95 22.81
CA THR A 337 0.47 21.15 23.55
C THR A 337 1.63 20.40 22.89
N ARG A 338 1.42 19.17 22.41
CA ARG A 338 2.41 18.42 21.61
C ARG A 338 2.73 19.15 20.30
N ILE A 339 1.73 19.61 19.55
CA ILE A 339 1.92 20.41 18.31
C ILE A 339 2.79 21.65 18.62
N ALA A 340 2.41 22.44 19.63
CA ALA A 340 3.14 23.64 20.02
C ALA A 340 4.61 23.34 20.37
N THR A 341 4.83 22.33 21.22
CA THR A 341 6.18 21.90 21.63
C THR A 341 7.00 21.45 20.43
N PHE A 342 6.37 20.75 19.49
CA PHE A 342 7.02 20.26 18.28
C PHE A 342 7.48 21.40 17.36
N ILE A 343 6.67 22.44 17.19
CA ILE A 343 6.98 23.63 16.37
C ILE A 343 8.02 24.52 17.07
N ASP A 344 7.91 24.72 18.38
CA ASP A 344 8.82 25.59 19.15
C ASP A 344 10.22 24.99 19.32
N THR A 345 10.38 23.67 19.18
CA THR A 345 11.67 22.98 19.26
C THR A 345 12.48 23.16 17.96
N GLN A 346 13.32 24.20 17.93
CA GLN A 346 14.11 24.58 16.75
C GLN A 346 15.24 23.61 16.36
N VAL A 347 15.71 22.77 17.28
CA VAL A 347 16.76 21.78 17.03
C VAL A 347 16.23 20.42 17.49
N LYS A 348 16.05 19.50 16.54
CA LYS A 348 15.61 18.12 16.83
C LYS A 348 16.79 17.29 17.32
N ARG A 349 16.55 16.30 18.18
CA ARG A 349 17.58 15.44 18.75
C ARG A 349 17.47 14.03 18.20
N LEU A 350 18.50 13.58 17.47
CA LEU A 350 18.59 12.26 16.85
C LEU A 350 19.59 11.38 17.59
N LEU A 351 19.17 10.18 17.99
CA LEU A 351 20.08 9.15 18.49
C LEU A 351 20.48 8.22 17.34
N VAL A 352 21.77 7.95 17.16
CA VAL A 352 22.29 7.00 16.16
C VAL A 352 23.02 5.88 16.90
N VAL A 353 22.52 4.66 16.76
CA VAL A 353 23.06 3.44 17.38
C VAL A 353 23.61 2.52 16.28
N GLU A 354 24.93 2.47 16.16
CA GLU A 354 25.66 1.79 15.09
C GLU A 354 27.03 1.40 15.62
N ASP A 355 27.43 0.13 15.53
CA ASP A 355 28.68 -0.33 16.16
C ASP A 355 29.91 -0.08 15.28
N ASP A 356 29.77 -0.03 13.95
CA ASP A 356 30.86 0.33 13.05
C ASP A 356 31.10 1.84 13.02
N ASP A 357 32.29 2.26 13.47
CA ASP A 357 32.73 3.66 13.47
C ASP A 357 32.62 4.34 12.09
N THR A 358 32.79 3.60 10.99
CA THR A 358 32.76 4.18 9.63
C THR A 358 31.33 4.49 9.21
N GLN A 359 30.41 3.52 9.38
CA GLN A 359 28.99 3.69 9.11
C GLN A 359 28.39 4.74 10.03
N ARG A 360 28.71 4.73 11.33
CA ARG A 360 28.20 5.71 12.30
C ARG A 360 28.58 7.14 11.91
N ASN A 361 29.84 7.36 11.51
CA ASN A 361 30.28 8.67 11.04
C ASN A 361 29.61 9.08 9.71
N ALA A 362 29.38 8.14 8.78
CA ALA A 362 28.68 8.41 7.53
C ALA A 362 27.20 8.81 7.75
N ILE A 363 26.51 8.15 8.67
CA ILE A 363 25.13 8.52 9.08
C ILE A 363 25.11 9.93 9.68
N VAL A 364 26.05 10.25 10.57
CA VAL A 364 26.17 11.57 11.18
C VAL A 364 26.39 12.64 10.10
N GLU A 365 27.36 12.47 9.18
CA GLU A 365 27.62 13.44 8.09
C GLU A 365 26.40 13.63 7.16
N LEU A 366 25.75 12.52 6.80
CA LEU A 366 24.57 12.50 5.95
C LEU A 366 23.41 13.31 6.55
N VAL A 367 23.11 13.14 7.84
CA VAL A 367 21.92 13.76 8.46
C VAL A 367 22.22 15.14 9.06
N ALA A 368 23.43 15.35 9.57
CA ALA A 368 23.82 16.55 10.32
C ALA A 368 23.61 17.86 9.55
N HIS A 369 23.08 18.84 10.27
CA HIS A 369 22.79 20.20 9.82
C HIS A 369 22.38 21.05 11.04
N GLU A 370 22.17 22.35 10.87
CA GLU A 370 21.89 23.29 11.97
C GLU A 370 20.56 23.02 12.70
N ASP A 371 19.64 22.26 12.10
CA ASP A 371 18.33 21.88 12.64
C ASP A 371 18.32 20.55 13.42
N VAL A 372 19.44 19.81 13.49
CA VAL A 372 19.50 18.50 14.15
C VAL A 372 20.77 18.32 15.01
N GLU A 373 20.59 18.15 16.31
CA GLU A 373 21.62 17.64 17.24
C GLU A 373 21.68 16.12 17.13
N ILE A 374 22.81 15.56 16.72
CA ILE A 374 23.00 14.11 16.61
C ILE A 374 23.89 13.60 17.74
N LYS A 375 23.36 12.65 18.53
CA LYS A 375 24.16 11.82 19.44
C LYS A 375 24.41 10.47 18.79
N ALA A 376 25.68 10.12 18.60
CA ALA A 376 26.10 8.82 18.07
C ALA A 376 26.71 7.96 19.19
N VAL A 377 26.26 6.71 19.31
CA VAL A 377 26.71 5.72 20.31
C VAL A 377 27.04 4.38 19.63
N GLY A 378 27.96 3.63 20.23
CA GLY A 378 28.45 2.36 19.66
C GLY A 378 27.75 1.12 20.18
N THR A 379 27.03 1.21 21.30
CA THR A 379 26.41 0.05 21.96
C THR A 379 24.97 0.30 22.40
N ALA A 380 24.21 -0.79 22.57
CA ALA A 380 22.86 -0.73 23.10
C ALA A 380 22.80 -0.23 24.57
N GLU A 381 23.86 -0.45 25.36
CA GLU A 381 23.91 0.05 26.73
C GLU A 381 24.10 1.57 26.80
N GLU A 382 24.89 2.13 25.89
CA GLU A 382 25.04 3.58 25.73
C GLU A 382 23.72 4.19 25.24
N ALA A 383 23.06 3.57 24.26
CA ALA A 383 21.75 4.02 23.76
C ALA A 383 20.69 4.08 24.87
N LEU A 384 20.60 3.05 25.72
CA LEU A 384 19.65 3.04 26.85
C LEU A 384 19.96 4.13 27.88
N ARG A 385 21.23 4.37 28.20
CA ARG A 385 21.64 5.46 29.11
C ARG A 385 21.28 6.83 28.55
N GLU A 386 21.56 7.08 27.27
CA GLU A 386 21.17 8.33 26.61
C GLU A 386 19.65 8.54 26.62
N LEU A 387 18.87 7.49 26.37
CA LEU A 387 17.40 7.54 26.44
C LEU A 387 16.87 7.74 27.87
N GLU A 388 17.66 7.45 28.92
CA GLU A 388 17.36 7.73 30.34
C GLU A 388 17.71 9.17 30.73
N GLU A 389 18.82 9.72 30.22
CA GLU A 389 19.29 11.06 30.54
C GLU A 389 18.66 12.16 29.66
N SER A 390 18.08 11.81 28.51
CA SER A 390 17.72 12.76 27.46
C SER A 390 16.49 12.38 26.63
N HIS A 391 15.75 13.40 26.18
CA HIS A 391 14.75 13.25 25.12
C HIS A 391 15.43 13.20 23.75
N TYR A 392 14.87 12.36 22.87
CA TYR A 392 15.22 12.22 21.46
C TYR A 392 13.93 12.18 20.63
N ASP A 393 13.91 12.85 19.48
CA ASP A 393 12.76 12.92 18.59
C ASP A 393 12.72 11.74 17.60
N CYS A 394 13.85 11.07 17.38
CA CYS A 394 13.98 9.89 16.53
C CYS A 394 15.25 9.10 16.93
N MET A 395 15.27 7.80 16.62
CA MET A 395 16.46 6.94 16.73
C MET A 395 16.74 6.21 15.41
N VAL A 396 17.97 6.30 14.89
CA VAL A 396 18.49 5.37 13.87
C VAL A 396 19.16 4.20 14.59
N LEU A 397 18.83 2.98 14.17
CA LEU A 397 19.27 1.75 14.82
C LEU A 397 19.76 0.74 13.77
N ASP A 398 21.02 0.31 13.89
CA ASP A 398 21.47 -0.94 13.29
C ASP A 398 21.08 -2.16 14.16
N LEU A 399 20.83 -3.29 13.51
CA LEU A 399 20.43 -4.54 14.16
C LEU A 399 21.59 -5.54 14.36
N GLY A 400 22.77 -5.26 13.80
CA GLY A 400 23.99 -6.08 13.82
C GLY A 400 24.91 -5.89 15.03
N LEU A 401 24.56 -4.99 15.96
CA LEU A 401 25.33 -4.63 17.17
C LEU A 401 26.01 -5.82 17.88
N ALA A 402 27.30 -5.68 18.17
CA ALA A 402 28.19 -6.74 18.65
C ALA A 402 27.86 -7.40 20.02
N GLU A 403 27.30 -6.66 20.99
CA GLU A 403 27.11 -7.16 22.37
C GLU A 403 25.68 -7.62 22.67
N ILE A 404 24.71 -6.75 22.37
CA ILE A 404 23.27 -6.98 22.54
C ILE A 404 22.66 -6.75 21.15
N SER A 405 21.94 -7.75 20.63
CA SER A 405 21.29 -7.61 19.32
C SER A 405 20.33 -6.42 19.31
N GLY A 406 20.30 -5.66 18.21
CA GLY A 406 19.43 -4.48 18.10
C GLY A 406 17.93 -4.79 18.33
N PHE A 407 17.47 -6.03 18.15
CA PHE A 407 16.11 -6.43 18.51
C PHE A 407 15.84 -6.37 20.03
N GLU A 408 16.82 -6.68 20.87
CA GLU A 408 16.66 -6.61 22.33
C GLU A 408 16.66 -5.14 22.81
N LEU A 409 17.47 -4.28 22.19
CA LEU A 409 17.37 -2.83 22.40
C LEU A 409 15.98 -2.32 21.99
N LEU A 410 15.52 -2.69 20.80
CA LEU A 410 14.21 -2.34 20.27
C LEU A 410 13.07 -2.76 21.21
N GLU A 411 13.11 -4.01 21.70
CA GLU A 411 12.12 -4.53 22.65
C GLU A 411 12.13 -3.75 23.97
N LYS A 412 13.31 -3.41 24.51
CA LYS A 412 13.42 -2.59 25.73
C LYS A 412 12.83 -1.19 25.54
N VAL A 413 13.15 -0.52 24.43
CA VAL A 413 12.65 0.83 24.12
C VAL A 413 11.13 0.82 23.91
N LYS A 414 10.58 -0.19 23.22
CA LYS A 414 9.13 -0.30 22.98
C LYS A 414 8.33 -0.83 24.17
N SER A 415 8.97 -1.49 25.13
CA SER A 415 8.35 -1.90 26.40
C SER A 415 8.21 -0.76 27.41
N ASP A 416 8.92 0.35 27.21
CA ASP A 416 8.84 1.53 28.08
C ASP A 416 7.67 2.44 27.66
N PRO A 417 6.66 2.68 28.55
CA PRO A 417 5.53 3.56 28.24
C PRO A 417 5.92 4.99 27.86
N ALA A 418 7.06 5.51 28.37
CA ALA A 418 7.53 6.86 28.05
C ALA A 418 8.20 6.97 26.68
N ARG A 419 8.60 5.83 26.08
CA ARG A 419 9.40 5.76 24.83
C ARG A 419 8.73 4.93 23.73
N ARG A 420 7.58 4.31 24.00
CA ARG A 420 6.82 3.53 23.02
C ARG A 420 6.52 4.33 21.74
N GLU A 421 6.26 5.63 21.87
CA GLU A 421 5.96 6.55 20.75
C GLU A 421 7.21 7.08 20.01
N LEU A 422 8.43 6.76 20.45
CA LEU A 422 9.68 7.18 19.77
C LEU A 422 9.78 6.56 18.36
N PRO A 423 9.91 7.35 17.27
CA PRO A 423 10.19 6.83 15.93
C PRO A 423 11.56 6.15 15.86
N ILE A 424 11.61 4.95 15.25
CA ILE A 424 12.85 4.18 15.09
C ILE A 424 13.04 3.80 13.63
N ILE A 425 14.15 4.22 13.06
CA ILE A 425 14.57 3.93 11.68
C ILE A 425 15.57 2.78 11.72
N ILE A 426 15.24 1.67 11.09
CA ILE A 426 16.19 0.55 10.97
C ILE A 426 17.10 0.82 9.78
N TYR A 427 18.38 1.04 10.05
CA TYR A 427 19.43 1.14 9.04
C TYR A 427 20.40 -0.01 9.25
N THR A 428 20.29 -1.06 8.44
CA THR A 428 21.15 -2.24 8.57
C THR A 428 21.56 -2.75 7.20
N GLY A 429 22.85 -3.08 7.04
CA GLY A 429 23.41 -3.59 5.78
C GLY A 429 23.20 -5.10 5.56
N ARG A 430 22.50 -5.79 6.47
CA ARG A 430 22.29 -7.25 6.43
C ARG A 430 20.88 -7.59 5.94
N GLU A 431 20.76 -8.66 5.15
CA GLU A 431 19.46 -9.22 4.81
C GLU A 431 18.74 -9.71 6.08
N LEU A 432 17.48 -9.34 6.23
CA LEU A 432 16.61 -9.80 7.31
C LEU A 432 15.98 -11.14 6.95
N THR A 433 15.92 -12.05 7.91
CA THR A 433 15.12 -13.28 7.76
C THR A 433 13.63 -12.98 7.91
N GLN A 434 12.78 -13.85 7.36
CA GLN A 434 11.32 -13.72 7.48
C GLN A 434 10.82 -13.75 8.94
N GLU A 435 11.56 -14.42 9.84
CA GLU A 435 11.31 -14.40 11.28
C GLU A 435 11.65 -13.03 11.89
N GLU A 436 12.80 -12.45 11.55
CA GLU A 436 13.21 -11.11 11.97
C GLU A 436 12.27 -10.01 11.44
N GLU A 437 11.87 -10.07 10.17
CA GLU A 437 10.82 -9.19 9.62
C GLU A 437 9.52 -9.28 10.44
N THR A 438 9.12 -10.50 10.82
CA THR A 438 7.89 -10.71 11.60
C THR A 438 8.02 -10.11 13.02
N ILE A 439 9.21 -10.19 13.61
CA ILE A 439 9.53 -9.54 14.90
C ILE A 439 9.48 -8.01 14.75
N LEU A 440 10.09 -7.43 13.71
CA LEU A 440 10.00 -5.98 13.47
C LEU A 440 8.55 -5.54 13.22
N ARG A 441 7.78 -6.29 12.43
CA ARG A 441 6.35 -6.03 12.17
C ARG A 441 5.50 -6.04 13.46
N LYS A 442 5.87 -6.84 14.47
CA LYS A 442 5.23 -6.83 15.81
C LYS A 442 5.45 -5.52 16.56
N TYR A 443 6.59 -4.86 16.36
CA TYR A 443 6.93 -3.57 17.00
C TYR A 443 6.72 -2.36 16.06
N ALA A 444 6.20 -2.57 14.84
CA ALA A 444 6.08 -1.57 13.77
C ALA A 444 5.01 -0.47 14.00
N GLU A 445 4.62 -0.23 15.25
CA GLU A 445 3.83 0.95 15.64
C GLU A 445 4.59 2.28 15.42
N THR A 446 5.91 2.22 15.19
CA THR A 446 6.77 3.39 14.94
C THR A 446 8.10 3.01 14.26
N ILE A 447 8.16 1.84 13.61
CA ILE A 447 9.38 1.33 12.98
C ILE A 447 9.21 1.34 11.47
N ILE A 448 10.09 2.07 10.80
CA ILE A 448 10.13 2.12 9.34
C ILE A 448 10.87 0.89 8.83
N ILE A 449 10.11 -0.14 8.44
CA ILE A 449 10.66 -1.32 7.75
C ILE A 449 10.56 -1.06 6.23
N LYS A 450 11.33 -0.10 5.73
CA LYS A 450 11.58 0.13 4.30
C LYS A 450 13.06 0.02 4.00
N ASP A 451 13.63 -1.15 4.33
CA ASP A 451 14.91 -1.68 3.85
C ASP A 451 15.86 -0.57 3.36
N VAL A 452 16.42 0.16 4.34
CA VAL A 452 17.16 1.41 4.12
C VAL A 452 18.58 1.10 3.63
N LYS A 453 18.65 0.33 2.53
CA LYS A 453 19.85 -0.15 1.85
C LYS A 453 20.68 0.98 1.21
N SER A 454 20.17 2.21 1.23
CA SER A 454 20.77 3.37 0.57
C SER A 454 20.77 4.59 1.49
N PRO A 455 21.86 5.38 1.52
CA PRO A 455 21.93 6.64 2.27
C PRO A 455 20.82 7.64 1.90
N GLU A 456 20.37 7.64 0.64
CA GLU A 456 19.29 8.51 0.16
C GLU A 456 17.99 8.26 0.95
N ARG A 457 17.63 6.99 1.17
CA ARG A 457 16.45 6.62 1.97
C ARG A 457 16.62 7.03 3.44
N LEU A 458 17.81 6.86 4.02
CA LEU A 458 18.02 7.26 5.42
C LEU A 458 17.85 8.78 5.60
N LEU A 459 18.34 9.57 4.64
CA LEU A 459 18.14 11.01 4.63
C LEU A 459 16.66 11.37 4.47
N ASP A 460 15.92 10.63 3.63
CA ASP A 460 14.49 10.88 3.38
C ASP A 460 13.61 10.58 4.60
N GLU A 461 13.82 9.43 5.22
CA GLU A 461 13.08 9.00 6.41
C GLU A 461 13.45 9.88 7.63
N THR A 462 14.73 10.22 7.81
CA THR A 462 15.11 11.19 8.86
C THR A 462 14.56 12.59 8.58
N ALA A 463 14.40 13.02 7.32
CA ALA A 463 13.73 14.27 6.99
C ALA A 463 12.23 14.23 7.30
N LEU A 464 11.55 13.11 7.00
CA LEU A 464 10.13 12.92 7.28
C LEU A 464 9.84 12.92 8.79
N PHE A 465 10.52 12.06 9.56
CA PHE A 465 10.22 11.86 10.99
C PHE A 465 10.78 12.95 11.92
N LEU A 466 11.80 13.70 11.49
CA LEU A 466 12.21 14.93 12.16
C LEU A 466 11.45 16.17 11.64
N HIS A 467 10.56 15.99 10.65
CA HIS A 467 9.75 17.04 10.01
C HIS A 467 10.58 18.22 9.48
N ARG A 468 11.64 17.89 8.76
CA ARG A 468 12.63 18.85 8.25
C ARG A 468 12.14 19.45 6.95
N VAL A 469 12.17 20.77 6.85
CA VAL A 469 11.79 21.49 5.63
C VAL A 469 12.88 21.31 4.58
N GLU A 470 12.63 20.56 3.51
CA GLU A 470 13.62 20.24 2.48
C GLU A 470 14.19 21.48 1.76
N SER A 471 13.40 22.56 1.67
CA SER A 471 13.84 23.86 1.14
C SER A 471 14.90 24.56 2.00
N LYS A 472 15.08 24.14 3.26
CA LYS A 472 16.15 24.59 4.18
C LYS A 472 17.38 23.67 4.17
N LEU A 473 17.29 22.47 3.58
CA LEU A 473 18.44 21.57 3.46
C LEU A 473 19.46 22.08 2.42
N PRO A 474 20.76 21.75 2.58
CA PRO A 474 21.80 22.07 1.60
C PRO A 474 21.48 21.51 0.21
N GLU A 475 21.86 22.23 -0.85
CA GLU A 475 21.53 21.87 -2.24
C GLU A 475 21.91 20.42 -2.62
N GLN A 476 23.07 19.93 -2.15
CA GLN A 476 23.48 18.55 -2.37
C GLN A 476 22.54 17.52 -1.72
N LYS A 477 22.06 17.80 -0.50
CA LYS A 477 21.11 16.95 0.23
C LYS A 477 19.72 17.01 -0.43
N ARG A 478 19.27 18.18 -0.88
CA ARG A 478 18.00 18.33 -1.62
C ARG A 478 18.00 17.58 -2.95
N ARG A 479 19.04 17.73 -3.78
CA ARG A 479 19.19 16.98 -5.04
C ARG A 479 19.26 15.46 -4.85
N MET A 480 19.62 15.00 -3.67
CA MET A 480 19.65 13.58 -3.29
C MET A 480 18.23 13.06 -3.05
N LEU A 481 17.40 13.83 -2.33
CA LEU A 481 15.98 13.57 -2.11
C LEU A 481 15.15 13.70 -3.40
N GLU A 482 15.33 14.79 -4.14
CA GLU A 482 14.65 15.04 -5.44
C GLU A 482 14.81 13.84 -6.39
N ARG A 483 16.01 13.23 -6.46
CA ARG A 483 16.26 12.04 -7.28
C ARG A 483 15.54 10.80 -6.78
N LEU A 484 15.42 10.63 -5.47
CA LEU A 484 14.71 9.50 -4.86
C LEU A 484 13.20 9.63 -5.13
N HIS A 485 12.61 10.79 -4.83
CA HIS A 485 11.19 11.04 -5.10
C HIS A 485 10.87 10.96 -6.60
N THR A 486 11.75 11.46 -7.48
CA THR A 486 11.57 11.31 -8.94
C THR A 486 11.63 9.85 -9.39
N ALA A 487 12.46 9.02 -8.75
CA ALA A 487 12.56 7.60 -9.07
C ALA A 487 11.31 6.82 -8.66
N ASP A 488 10.67 7.19 -7.55
CA ASP A 488 9.43 6.56 -7.06
C ASP A 488 8.19 7.14 -7.78
N ALA A 489 8.15 8.44 -8.07
CA ALA A 489 7.10 9.10 -8.85
C ALA A 489 7.08 8.71 -10.35
N ALA A 490 8.13 8.05 -10.86
CA ALA A 490 8.22 7.63 -12.27
C ALA A 490 7.10 6.67 -12.73
N PHE A 491 6.40 6.04 -11.78
CA PHE A 491 5.31 5.09 -12.03
C PHE A 491 3.92 5.67 -11.76
N ALA A 492 3.82 6.75 -10.98
CA ALA A 492 2.53 7.32 -10.57
C ALA A 492 1.68 7.75 -11.78
N GLY A 493 0.45 7.25 -11.85
CA GLY A 493 -0.48 7.54 -12.94
C GLY A 493 -0.13 6.91 -14.30
N LYS A 494 0.94 6.12 -14.40
CA LYS A 494 1.26 5.34 -15.60
C LYS A 494 0.32 4.14 -15.74
N HIS A 495 -0.06 3.81 -16.96
CA HIS A 495 -1.00 2.72 -17.24
C HIS A 495 -0.29 1.50 -17.84
N VAL A 496 -0.35 0.39 -17.11
CA VAL A 496 0.23 -0.90 -17.50
C VAL A 496 -0.88 -1.83 -18.00
N LEU A 497 -0.63 -2.54 -19.10
CA LEU A 497 -1.42 -3.71 -19.50
C LEU A 497 -0.68 -5.00 -19.16
N VAL A 498 -1.24 -5.82 -18.28
CA VAL A 498 -0.70 -7.15 -17.91
C VAL A 498 -1.41 -8.23 -18.72
N VAL A 499 -0.66 -9.05 -19.45
CA VAL A 499 -1.20 -10.12 -20.31
C VAL A 499 -0.60 -11.45 -19.90
N ASP A 500 -1.43 -12.36 -19.39
CA ASP A 500 -1.05 -13.66 -18.83
C ASP A 500 -2.30 -14.58 -18.84
N ASP A 501 -2.15 -15.89 -19.08
CA ASP A 501 -3.31 -16.81 -19.03
C ASP A 501 -3.58 -17.38 -17.63
N ASP A 502 -2.64 -17.24 -16.69
CA ASP A 502 -2.85 -17.60 -15.29
C ASP A 502 -3.34 -16.39 -14.48
N VAL A 503 -4.62 -16.40 -14.13
CA VAL A 503 -5.28 -15.38 -13.29
C VAL A 503 -4.53 -15.08 -11.97
N ARG A 504 -3.70 -16.00 -11.46
CA ARG A 504 -2.87 -15.77 -10.26
C ARG A 504 -1.64 -14.91 -10.55
N ASN A 505 -1.04 -15.06 -11.73
CA ASN A 505 0.03 -14.17 -12.19
C ASN A 505 -0.53 -12.78 -12.45
N ILE A 506 -1.69 -12.67 -13.12
CA ILE A 506 -2.40 -11.40 -13.32
C ILE A 506 -2.60 -10.71 -11.98
N TYR A 507 -3.21 -11.38 -11.01
CA TYR A 507 -3.48 -10.81 -9.69
C TYR A 507 -2.20 -10.36 -8.97
N SER A 508 -1.17 -11.22 -8.95
CA SER A 508 0.09 -10.93 -8.25
C SER A 508 0.84 -9.75 -8.86
N LEU A 509 0.87 -9.63 -10.19
CA LEU A 509 1.47 -8.49 -10.88
C LEU A 509 0.60 -7.23 -10.73
N THR A 510 -0.74 -7.36 -10.80
CA THR A 510 -1.67 -6.24 -10.68
C THR A 510 -1.52 -5.56 -9.32
N SER A 511 -1.63 -6.30 -8.21
CA SER A 511 -1.44 -5.73 -6.87
C SER A 511 -0.06 -5.10 -6.69
N MET A 512 1.01 -5.78 -7.15
CA MET A 512 2.38 -5.25 -7.04
C MET A 512 2.60 -3.94 -7.83
N LEU A 513 1.91 -3.75 -8.95
CA LEU A 513 1.99 -2.53 -9.77
C LEU A 513 1.06 -1.42 -9.25
N GLU A 514 -0.12 -1.77 -8.75
CA GLU A 514 -1.04 -0.84 -8.07
C GLU A 514 -0.42 -0.28 -6.78
N ASP A 515 0.31 -1.10 -6.02
CA ASP A 515 1.14 -0.71 -4.86
C ASP A 515 2.27 0.30 -5.22
N GLN A 516 2.51 0.56 -6.52
CA GLN A 516 3.47 1.55 -7.02
C GLN A 516 2.77 2.73 -7.72
N GLY A 517 1.47 2.91 -7.49
CA GLY A 517 0.68 4.03 -8.02
C GLY A 517 0.36 3.97 -9.51
N MET A 518 0.55 2.81 -10.15
CA MET A 518 0.17 2.59 -11.55
C MET A 518 -1.31 2.23 -11.69
N THR A 519 -1.93 2.70 -12.76
CA THR A 519 -3.20 2.12 -13.22
C THR A 519 -2.89 0.81 -13.93
N VAL A 520 -3.63 -0.25 -13.63
CA VAL A 520 -3.43 -1.55 -14.29
C VAL A 520 -4.69 -1.98 -15.02
N SER A 521 -4.52 -2.42 -16.26
CA SER A 521 -5.49 -3.25 -16.98
C SER A 521 -4.91 -4.62 -17.25
N PHE A 522 -5.76 -5.61 -17.47
CA PHE A 522 -5.32 -6.98 -17.72
C PHE A 522 -6.05 -7.62 -18.91
N ALA A 523 -5.42 -8.62 -19.52
CA ALA A 523 -6.00 -9.46 -20.57
C ALA A 523 -5.58 -10.92 -20.35
N GLU A 524 -6.53 -11.86 -20.45
CA GLU A 524 -6.29 -13.29 -20.19
C GLU A 524 -5.74 -14.04 -21.42
N ASN A 525 -5.65 -13.37 -22.58
CA ASN A 525 -5.10 -13.94 -23.81
C ASN A 525 -4.65 -12.86 -24.80
N GLY A 526 -3.95 -13.28 -25.86
CA GLY A 526 -3.39 -12.39 -26.87
C GLY A 526 -4.40 -11.58 -27.70
N ARG A 527 -5.63 -12.07 -27.91
CA ARG A 527 -6.66 -11.33 -28.67
C ARG A 527 -7.23 -10.19 -27.85
N ASP A 528 -7.58 -10.46 -26.59
CA ASP A 528 -8.11 -9.44 -25.67
C ASP A 528 -7.07 -8.34 -25.42
N ALA A 529 -5.77 -8.69 -25.41
CA ALA A 529 -4.68 -7.73 -25.33
C ALA A 529 -4.63 -6.79 -26.56
N ILE A 530 -4.79 -7.35 -27.77
CA ILE A 530 -4.83 -6.56 -29.02
C ILE A 530 -6.05 -5.63 -29.03
N GLU A 531 -7.24 -6.14 -28.71
CA GLU A 531 -8.47 -5.33 -28.65
C GLU A 531 -8.34 -4.18 -27.63
N GLN A 532 -7.69 -4.42 -26.48
CA GLN A 532 -7.48 -3.37 -25.48
C GLN A 532 -6.47 -2.30 -25.91
N VAL A 533 -5.37 -2.65 -26.60
CA VAL A 533 -4.43 -1.62 -27.09
C VAL A 533 -4.95 -0.88 -28.32
N GLU A 534 -5.85 -1.46 -29.11
CA GLU A 534 -6.57 -0.77 -30.19
C GLU A 534 -7.68 0.14 -29.65
N GLY A 535 -8.42 -0.30 -28.63
CA GLY A 535 -9.58 0.39 -28.07
C GLY A 535 -9.27 1.48 -27.04
N LYS A 536 -8.15 1.39 -26.31
CA LYS A 536 -7.78 2.34 -25.24
C LYS A 536 -6.57 3.19 -25.63
N LYS A 537 -6.76 4.51 -25.72
CA LYS A 537 -5.64 5.47 -25.73
C LYS A 537 -5.10 5.62 -24.31
N GLY A 538 -3.77 5.68 -24.19
CA GLY A 538 -3.09 5.85 -22.90
C GLY A 538 -2.81 4.54 -22.15
N ILE A 539 -2.22 3.55 -22.83
CA ILE A 539 -1.44 2.49 -22.18
C ILE A 539 0.03 2.87 -22.41
N ASP A 540 0.81 2.99 -21.33
CA ASP A 540 2.23 3.39 -21.40
C ASP A 540 3.17 2.21 -21.60
N ILE A 541 2.79 1.00 -21.15
CA ILE A 541 3.63 -0.21 -21.23
C ILE A 541 2.80 -1.49 -21.15
N VAL A 542 3.26 -2.55 -21.81
CA VAL A 542 2.65 -3.90 -21.76
C VAL A 542 3.62 -4.90 -21.13
N LEU A 543 3.14 -5.68 -20.16
CA LEU A 543 3.82 -6.89 -19.67
C LEU A 543 3.14 -8.10 -20.32
N MET A 544 3.89 -8.89 -21.09
CA MET A 544 3.35 -9.91 -22.00
C MET A 544 3.91 -11.29 -21.67
N ASP A 545 3.11 -12.22 -21.16
CA ASP A 545 3.53 -13.62 -21.09
C ASP A 545 3.75 -14.19 -22.49
N VAL A 546 4.89 -14.85 -22.66
CA VAL A 546 5.24 -15.58 -23.86
C VAL A 546 4.37 -16.82 -24.05
N MET A 547 3.96 -17.49 -22.97
CA MET A 547 3.47 -18.89 -23.00
C MET A 547 1.94 -19.04 -22.88
N MET A 548 1.17 -18.26 -23.65
CA MET A 548 -0.30 -18.30 -23.64
C MET A 548 -0.92 -19.31 -24.64
N PRO A 549 -2.15 -19.80 -24.39
CA PRO A 549 -2.91 -20.64 -25.32
C PRO A 549 -3.53 -19.85 -26.49
N GLU A 550 -3.88 -20.57 -27.56
CA GLU A 550 -4.40 -20.06 -28.85
C GLU A 550 -3.48 -19.12 -29.64
N MET A 551 -3.00 -18.05 -29.02
CA MET A 551 -2.16 -17.01 -29.61
C MET A 551 -1.04 -16.68 -28.62
N ASP A 552 0.19 -17.04 -28.97
CA ASP A 552 1.32 -16.90 -28.03
C ASP A 552 1.76 -15.42 -27.88
N GLY A 553 2.56 -15.13 -26.86
CA GLY A 553 3.03 -13.76 -26.61
C GLY A 553 3.90 -13.20 -27.74
N TYR A 554 4.58 -14.03 -28.52
CA TYR A 554 5.34 -13.60 -29.68
C TYR A 554 4.43 -13.23 -30.86
N GLU A 555 3.36 -14.00 -31.10
CA GLU A 555 2.33 -13.71 -32.09
C GLU A 555 1.57 -12.44 -31.74
N THR A 556 1.20 -12.30 -30.47
CA THR A 556 0.55 -11.10 -29.90
C THR A 556 1.44 -9.87 -30.09
N THR A 557 2.71 -9.94 -29.70
CA THR A 557 3.69 -8.85 -29.88
C THR A 557 3.83 -8.48 -31.36
N ARG A 558 3.94 -9.46 -32.26
CA ARG A 558 4.02 -9.21 -33.71
C ARG A 558 2.77 -8.54 -34.28
N ALA A 559 1.59 -8.89 -33.78
CA ALA A 559 0.33 -8.26 -34.19
C ALA A 559 0.27 -6.81 -33.72
N ILE A 560 0.58 -6.52 -32.45
CA ILE A 560 0.64 -5.16 -31.91
C ILE A 560 1.61 -4.27 -32.72
N ARG A 561 2.76 -4.82 -33.14
CA ARG A 561 3.75 -4.10 -33.96
C ARG A 561 3.33 -3.84 -35.42
N GLN A 562 2.28 -4.48 -35.92
CA GLN A 562 1.71 -4.18 -37.24
C GLN A 562 0.83 -2.93 -37.20
N ILE A 563 0.26 -2.59 -36.03
CA ILE A 563 -0.55 -1.39 -35.82
C ILE A 563 0.38 -0.16 -35.87
N PRO A 564 0.22 0.77 -36.83
CA PRO A 564 1.19 1.85 -37.05
C PRO A 564 1.41 2.75 -35.84
N GLU A 565 0.35 3.00 -35.07
CA GLU A 565 0.30 3.90 -33.92
C GLU A 565 0.95 3.30 -32.66
N LEU A 566 1.08 1.96 -32.59
CA LEU A 566 1.59 1.23 -31.42
C LEU A 566 3.02 0.69 -31.62
N LYS A 567 3.72 1.11 -32.68
CA LYS A 567 5.10 0.66 -32.97
C LYS A 567 6.10 1.03 -31.88
N SER A 568 5.89 2.15 -31.19
CA SER A 568 6.73 2.64 -30.10
C SER A 568 6.33 2.12 -28.71
N LEU A 569 5.12 1.58 -28.55
CA LEU A 569 4.58 1.13 -27.26
C LEU A 569 5.55 0.12 -26.59
N PRO A 570 6.11 0.40 -25.40
CA PRO A 570 6.96 -0.55 -24.71
C PRO A 570 6.26 -1.90 -24.42
N ILE A 571 6.92 -3.01 -24.73
CA ILE A 571 6.45 -4.37 -24.42
C ILE A 571 7.59 -5.13 -23.74
N ILE A 572 7.39 -5.56 -22.49
CA ILE A 572 8.33 -6.43 -21.76
C ILE A 572 7.77 -7.86 -21.78
N ALA A 573 8.53 -8.79 -22.34
CA ALA A 573 8.14 -10.20 -22.44
C ALA A 573 8.46 -10.96 -21.14
N LEU A 574 7.47 -11.59 -20.51
CA LEU A 574 7.63 -12.48 -19.36
C LEU A 574 7.87 -13.91 -19.89
N THR A 575 8.98 -14.56 -19.55
CA THR A 575 9.33 -15.90 -20.07
C THR A 575 9.72 -16.90 -18.99
N ALA A 576 9.21 -18.13 -19.07
CA ALA A 576 9.57 -19.22 -18.16
C ALA A 576 11.00 -19.79 -18.37
N LYS A 577 11.80 -19.25 -19.30
CA LYS A 577 13.13 -19.80 -19.66
C LYS A 577 14.23 -18.74 -19.82
N ALA A 578 15.26 -18.87 -18.99
CA ALA A 578 16.56 -18.20 -19.14
C ALA A 578 17.49 -18.92 -20.15
N MET A 579 16.96 -19.45 -21.26
CA MET A 579 17.76 -20.24 -22.22
C MET A 579 18.37 -19.39 -23.34
N LYS A 580 19.53 -19.84 -23.85
CA LYS A 580 20.25 -19.18 -24.96
C LYS A 580 19.35 -19.12 -26.20
N GLY A 581 18.99 -17.91 -26.63
CA GLY A 581 18.15 -17.63 -27.80
C GLY A 581 16.68 -17.27 -27.49
N ASP A 582 16.17 -17.45 -26.28
CA ASP A 582 14.78 -17.03 -25.98
C ASP A 582 14.65 -15.50 -25.89
N ARG A 583 15.69 -14.80 -25.39
CA ARG A 583 15.82 -13.33 -25.52
C ARG A 583 15.74 -12.88 -26.98
N GLU A 584 16.50 -13.53 -27.86
CA GLU A 584 16.56 -13.18 -29.29
C GLU A 584 15.19 -13.33 -29.96
N LYS A 585 14.39 -14.34 -29.58
CA LYS A 585 13.00 -14.50 -30.05
C LYS A 585 12.09 -13.38 -29.56
N CYS A 586 12.19 -12.97 -28.28
CA CYS A 586 11.38 -11.88 -27.72
C CYS A 586 11.62 -10.59 -28.51
N ILE A 587 12.90 -10.21 -28.66
CA ILE A 587 13.29 -9.00 -29.38
C ILE A 587 12.95 -9.10 -30.88
N ALA A 588 13.16 -10.26 -31.52
CA ALA A 588 12.80 -10.47 -32.93
C ALA A 588 11.29 -10.50 -33.20
N ALA A 589 10.47 -10.82 -32.19
CA ALA A 589 9.01 -10.66 -32.26
C ALA A 589 8.58 -9.18 -32.11
N GLY A 590 9.48 -8.31 -31.65
CA GLY A 590 9.25 -6.88 -31.46
C GLY A 590 9.07 -6.44 -30.00
N ALA A 591 9.38 -7.30 -29.02
CA ALA A 591 9.42 -6.89 -27.63
C ALA A 591 10.54 -5.87 -27.40
N SER A 592 10.31 -4.91 -26.50
CA SER A 592 11.27 -3.90 -26.09
C SER A 592 12.34 -4.50 -25.19
N ASP A 593 11.93 -5.34 -24.23
CA ASP A 593 12.82 -6.13 -23.38
C ASP A 593 12.16 -7.43 -22.90
N TYR A 594 12.80 -8.15 -21.99
CA TYR A 594 12.29 -9.40 -21.41
C TYR A 594 12.73 -9.60 -19.95
N ILE A 595 11.95 -10.36 -19.21
CA ILE A 595 12.25 -10.80 -17.84
C ILE A 595 11.83 -12.27 -17.65
N THR A 596 12.53 -13.00 -16.79
CA THR A 596 12.25 -14.41 -16.53
C THR A 596 11.22 -14.58 -15.41
N LYS A 597 10.33 -15.58 -15.53
CA LYS A 597 9.45 -16.04 -14.45
C LYS A 597 10.22 -17.06 -13.55
N PRO A 598 10.03 -17.07 -12.22
CA PRO A 598 9.23 -16.15 -11.42
C PRO A 598 9.79 -14.72 -11.48
N VAL A 599 8.89 -13.75 -11.55
CA VAL A 599 9.24 -12.34 -11.78
C VAL A 599 9.89 -11.76 -10.52
N ASP A 600 11.09 -11.21 -10.68
CA ASP A 600 11.74 -10.39 -9.66
C ASP A 600 11.19 -8.96 -9.73
N VAL A 601 10.70 -8.46 -8.60
CA VAL A 601 9.98 -7.17 -8.50
C VAL A 601 10.93 -5.99 -8.73
N GLU A 602 12.11 -6.00 -8.11
CA GLU A 602 13.09 -4.91 -8.26
C GLU A 602 13.64 -4.88 -9.70
N GLN A 603 13.87 -6.05 -10.31
CA GLN A 603 14.28 -6.16 -11.70
C GLN A 603 13.19 -5.67 -12.67
N LEU A 604 11.93 -6.04 -12.44
CA LEU A 604 10.81 -5.59 -13.28
C LEU A 604 10.67 -4.07 -13.24
N LEU A 605 10.62 -3.47 -12.06
CA LEU A 605 10.51 -2.01 -11.90
C LEU A 605 11.71 -1.30 -12.53
N SER A 606 12.93 -1.83 -12.36
CA SER A 606 14.14 -1.29 -12.99
C SER A 606 14.04 -1.28 -14.52
N LEU A 607 13.51 -2.34 -15.14
CA LEU A 607 13.27 -2.39 -16.58
C LEU A 607 12.17 -1.42 -17.01
N MET A 608 11.03 -1.39 -16.30
CA MET A 608 9.93 -0.49 -16.61
C MET A 608 10.35 0.98 -16.57
N ARG A 609 11.17 1.38 -15.59
CA ARG A 609 11.72 2.74 -15.46
C ARG A 609 12.52 3.19 -16.69
N VAL A 610 13.25 2.29 -17.34
CA VAL A 610 14.03 2.58 -18.58
C VAL A 610 13.11 2.86 -19.79
N TRP A 611 11.91 2.27 -19.80
CA TRP A 611 10.99 2.36 -20.93
C TRP A 611 9.88 3.40 -20.76
N LEU A 612 9.48 3.73 -19.52
CA LEU A 612 8.48 4.74 -19.19
C LEU A 612 9.00 6.19 -19.18
N TYR A 613 10.33 6.38 -19.20
CA TYR A 613 11.01 7.67 -19.10
C TYR A 613 11.63 8.13 -20.44
N ARG A 614 10.92 7.90 -21.55
CA ARG A 614 11.37 8.23 -22.93
C ARG A 614 10.57 9.35 -23.57
#